data_AF-A0A914KYR0-F1
#
_entry.id   AF-A0A914KYR0-F1
#
_cell.length_a   1.000
_cell.length_b   1.000
_cell.length_c   1.000
_cell.angle_alpha   90.00
_cell.angle_beta   90.00
_cell.angle_gamma   90.00
#
_symmetry.space_group_name_H-M   'P 1'
#
loop_
_entity.id
_entity.type
_entity.pdbx_description
1 polymer ?
#
loop_
_entity_poly.entity_id
_entity_poly.type
_entity_poly.pdbx_seq_one_letter_code
_entity_poly.pdbx_strand_id
1 'polypeptide(L)'
;MPAFHSKFNLGADNVDQKSPQSLVGNMAILPLKTSFRGPATRIDDSTYEDVIDEALLYFRPNVFFRNFEIKGPADRTLIYLFLYITECLKRILHQK
;
A
#
# COMPACT_ATOMS: atom_id res chain seq x y z
N MET A 1 -4.39 13.12 -16.53
CA MET A 1 -5.13 12.48 -15.44
C MET A 1 -4.13 12.16 -14.32
N PRO A 2 -4.39 12.54 -13.06
CA PRO A 2 -3.42 12.33 -11.97
C PRO A 2 -3.33 10.86 -11.56
N ALA A 3 -2.23 10.49 -10.89
CA ALA A 3 -2.03 9.15 -10.35
C ALA A 3 -2.97 8.84 -9.17
N PHE A 4 -3.23 7.56 -8.92
CA PHE A 4 -4.05 7.12 -7.78
C PHE A 4 -3.18 7.06 -6.51
N HIS A 5 -3.61 7.79 -5.48
CA HIS A 5 -2.95 7.86 -4.17
C HIS A 5 -3.63 6.95 -3.16
N SER A 6 -2.92 6.65 -2.07
CA SER A 6 -3.46 5.83 -1.00
C SER A 6 -4.56 6.55 -0.24
N LYS A 7 -5.71 5.89 -0.06
CA LYS A 7 -6.84 6.36 0.77
C LYS A 7 -6.44 6.48 2.24
N PHE A 8 -5.45 5.70 2.68
CA PHE A 8 -4.99 5.70 4.06
C PHE A 8 -4.30 7.00 4.46
N ASN A 9 -3.91 7.88 3.53
CA ASN A 9 -3.39 9.20 3.90
C ASN A 9 -4.45 10.12 4.55
N LEU A 10 -5.76 9.87 4.32
CA LEU A 10 -6.86 10.78 4.72
C LEU A 10 -7.40 10.54 6.15
N GLY A 11 -6.76 9.68 6.93
CA GLY A 11 -7.23 9.28 8.28
C GLY A 11 -6.84 10.20 9.44
N ALA A 12 -6.18 11.35 9.19
CA ALA A 12 -5.79 12.26 10.28
C ALA A 12 -6.96 13.10 10.83
N ASP A 13 -8.05 13.26 10.05
CA ASP A 13 -9.13 14.22 10.36
C ASP A 13 -10.45 13.56 10.83
N ASN A 14 -10.55 12.22 10.82
CA ASN A 14 -11.73 11.50 11.33
C ASN A 14 -11.40 10.78 12.64
N VAL A 15 -11.94 11.33 13.73
CA VAL A 15 -11.66 11.00 15.13
C VAL A 15 -11.96 9.53 15.52
N ASP A 16 -12.66 8.75 14.69
CA ASP A 16 -13.14 7.40 15.05
C ASP A 16 -12.51 6.24 14.26
N GLN A 17 -11.58 6.49 13.33
CA GLN A 17 -10.88 5.42 12.59
C GLN A 17 -9.36 5.55 12.75
N LYS A 18 -8.94 5.55 14.02
CA LYS A 18 -7.55 5.56 14.46
C LYS A 18 -6.89 4.21 14.15
N SER A 19 -6.68 3.89 12.87
CA SER A 19 -5.62 2.93 12.55
C SER A 19 -4.32 3.58 13.04
N PRO A 20 -3.61 3.01 14.02
CA PRO A 20 -2.35 3.58 14.47
C PRO A 20 -1.38 3.43 13.29
N GLN A 21 -1.23 4.49 12.50
CA GLN A 21 -0.17 4.56 11.50
C GLN A 21 1.13 4.64 12.27
N SER A 22 1.67 3.47 12.62
CA SER A 22 3.01 3.39 13.16
C SER A 22 3.95 3.76 12.02
N LEU A 23 4.60 4.90 12.13
CA LEU A 23 5.57 5.33 11.12
C LEU A 23 6.89 4.60 11.38
N VAL A 24 7.50 4.08 10.32
CA VAL A 24 8.90 3.66 10.34
C VAL A 24 9.67 4.54 9.37
N GLY A 25 10.45 5.45 9.96
CA GLY A 25 11.06 6.55 9.24
C GLY A 25 9.99 7.37 8.52
N ASN A 26 10.06 7.34 7.19
CA ASN A 26 9.20 8.11 6.30
C ASN A 26 8.05 7.30 5.67
N MET A 27 7.85 6.04 6.10
CA MET A 27 6.83 5.13 5.55
C MET A 27 5.79 4.78 6.62
N ALA A 28 4.55 4.54 6.20
CA ALA A 28 3.47 4.10 7.10
C ALA A 28 3.46 2.57 7.26
N ILE A 29 3.52 2.06 8.49
CA ILE A 29 3.12 0.68 8.79
C ILE A 29 1.60 0.68 8.92
N LEU A 30 0.95 0.07 7.95
CA LEU A 30 -0.48 -0.11 7.91
C LEU A 30 -0.85 -1.52 8.39
N PRO A 31 -2.03 -1.70 9.00
CA PRO A 31 -2.55 -3.03 9.30
C PRO A 31 -2.70 -3.88 8.02
N LEU A 32 -2.43 -5.18 8.13
CA LEU A 32 -2.45 -6.12 7.00
C LEU A 32 -3.21 -7.39 7.36
N LYS A 33 -3.93 -7.97 6.40
CA LYS A 33 -4.52 -9.31 6.55
C LYS A 33 -3.46 -10.36 6.17
N THR A 34 -2.71 -10.81 7.16
CA THR A 34 -1.61 -11.74 6.88
C THR A 34 -1.41 -12.75 8.00
N SER A 35 -1.25 -14.02 7.62
CA SER A 35 -0.81 -15.09 8.53
C SER A 35 0.69 -15.01 8.82
N PHE A 36 1.46 -14.26 8.02
CA PHE A 36 2.90 -14.16 8.18
C PHE A 36 3.27 -13.29 9.39
N ARG A 37 4.42 -13.62 10.01
CA ARG A 37 4.94 -12.85 11.15
C ARG A 37 5.51 -11.52 10.66
N GLY A 38 5.11 -10.43 11.30
CA GLY A 38 5.58 -9.09 10.96
C GLY A 38 5.24 -8.06 12.03
N PRO A 39 5.81 -6.85 11.93
CA PRO A 39 5.58 -5.74 12.86
C PRO A 39 4.24 -5.02 12.62
N ALA A 40 3.58 -5.28 11.48
CA ALA A 40 2.27 -4.71 11.16
C ALA A 40 1.16 -5.34 12.02
N THR A 41 0.20 -4.52 12.44
CA THR A 41 -1.01 -4.98 13.12
C THR A 41 -1.76 -5.96 12.23
N ARG A 42 -2.06 -7.14 12.77
CA ARG A 42 -2.83 -8.16 12.06
C ARG A 42 -4.32 -7.87 12.20
N ILE A 43 -5.03 -7.93 11.09
CA ILE A 43 -6.48 -7.86 11.04
C ILE A 43 -6.98 -9.17 10.45
N ASP A 44 -7.84 -9.86 11.19
CA ASP A 44 -8.43 -11.14 10.78
C ASP A 44 -9.80 -10.95 10.07
N ASP A 45 -10.27 -9.71 9.97
CA ASP A 45 -11.52 -9.37 9.29
C ASP A 45 -11.34 -9.39 7.76
N SER A 46 -12.02 -10.34 7.11
CA SER A 46 -11.98 -10.51 5.64
C SER A 46 -12.63 -9.36 4.86
N THR A 47 -13.40 -8.50 5.53
CA THR A 47 -14.07 -7.33 4.93
C THR A 47 -13.17 -6.08 4.96
N TYR A 48 -12.05 -6.14 5.68
CA TYR A 48 -11.10 -5.03 5.74
C TYR A 48 -10.29 -4.94 4.43
N GLU A 49 -10.37 -3.80 3.75
CA GLU A 49 -9.48 -3.47 2.63
C GLU A 49 -8.12 -3.02 3.20
N ASP A 50 -7.05 -3.72 2.83
CA ASP A 50 -5.69 -3.40 3.24
C ASP A 50 -4.86 -2.79 2.10
N VAL A 51 -3.69 -2.22 2.43
CA VAL A 51 -2.84 -1.49 1.46
C VAL A 51 -2.35 -2.38 0.32
N ILE A 52 -2.29 -3.70 0.51
CA ILE A 52 -1.93 -4.65 -0.55
C ILE A 52 -3.05 -4.78 -1.58
N ASP A 53 -4.31 -4.85 -1.15
CA ASP A 53 -5.45 -4.85 -2.07
C ASP A 53 -5.50 -3.55 -2.87
N GLU A 54 -5.30 -2.42 -2.18
CA GLU A 54 -5.22 -1.11 -2.82
C GLU A 54 -4.09 -1.07 -3.86
N ALA A 55 -2.91 -1.61 -3.52
CA ALA A 55 -1.79 -1.69 -4.45
C ALA A 55 -2.14 -2.55 -5.68
N LEU A 56 -2.78 -3.70 -5.52
CA LEU A 56 -3.15 -4.55 -6.66
C LEU A 56 -4.22 -3.88 -7.54
N LEU A 57 -5.17 -3.17 -6.92
CA LEU A 57 -6.22 -2.42 -7.63
C LEU A 57 -5.63 -1.26 -8.44
N TYR A 58 -4.72 -0.49 -7.84
CA TYR A 58 -4.15 0.71 -8.45
C TYR A 58 -2.89 0.45 -9.29
N PHE A 59 -2.33 -0.75 -9.26
CA PHE A 59 -1.11 -1.07 -10.00
C PHE A 59 -1.23 -0.84 -11.51
N ARG A 60 -2.31 -1.35 -12.14
CA ARG A 60 -2.51 -1.28 -13.59
C ARG A 60 -2.51 0.16 -14.13
N PRO A 61 -3.30 1.10 -13.59
CA PRO A 61 -3.22 2.48 -14.06
C PRO A 61 -1.91 3.16 -13.62
N ASN A 62 -1.39 2.86 -12.43
CA ASN A 62 -0.25 3.59 -11.89
C ASN A 62 1.10 3.28 -12.55
N VAL A 63 1.28 2.08 -13.11
CA VAL A 63 2.54 1.70 -13.78
C VAL A 63 2.84 2.52 -15.04
N PHE A 64 1.84 3.18 -15.64
CA PHE A 64 2.01 4.01 -16.83
C PHE A 64 2.47 5.45 -16.52
N PHE A 65 2.33 5.91 -15.27
CA PHE A 65 2.74 7.26 -14.91
C PHE A 65 4.23 7.34 -14.64
N ARG A 66 4.90 8.32 -15.26
CA ARG A 66 6.32 8.62 -15.02
C ARG A 66 6.54 9.39 -13.72
N ASN A 67 5.56 10.19 -13.32
CA ASN A 67 5.63 11.06 -12.15
C ASN A 67 4.55 10.65 -11.16
N PHE A 68 4.93 10.54 -9.89
CA PHE A 68 4.02 10.29 -8.78
C PHE A 68 4.29 11.35 -7.70
N GLU A 69 3.30 12.18 -7.40
CA GLU A 69 3.38 13.16 -6.33
C GLU A 69 3.18 12.46 -4.98
N ILE A 70 4.07 12.68 -4.01
CA ILE A 70 3.96 12.03 -2.70
C ILE A 70 3.14 12.93 -1.78
N LYS A 71 1.91 12.53 -1.44
CA LYS A 71 1.02 13.30 -0.54
C LYS A 71 1.13 12.88 0.92
N GLY A 72 1.56 11.65 1.19
CA GLY A 72 1.71 11.18 2.56
C GLY A 72 2.57 9.93 2.72
N PRO A 73 2.73 9.43 3.95
CA PRO A 73 3.57 8.28 4.24
C PRO A 73 2.99 6.96 3.69
N ALA A 74 1.66 6.87 3.50
CA ALA A 74 1.03 5.69 2.90
C ALA A 74 1.27 5.60 1.38
N ASP A 75 1.44 6.75 0.70
CA ASP A 75 1.83 6.76 -0.71
C ASP A 75 3.22 6.16 -0.92
N ARG A 76 4.16 6.40 0.01
CA ARG A 76 5.51 5.84 -0.08
C ARG A 76 5.49 4.32 0.04
N THR A 77 4.68 3.77 0.93
CA THR A 77 4.47 2.32 1.00
C THR A 77 3.76 1.76 -0.24
N LEU A 78 2.81 2.50 -0.80
CA LEU A 78 2.11 2.11 -2.02
C LEU A 78 3.08 2.02 -3.22
N ILE A 79 3.98 3.01 -3.36
CA ILE A 79 5.03 3.00 -4.39
C ILE A 79 5.96 1.79 -4.22
N TYR A 80 6.37 1.48 -2.98
CA TYR A 80 7.20 0.31 -2.71
C TYR A 80 6.51 -1.00 -3.14
N LEU A 81 5.21 -1.13 -2.85
CA LEU A 81 4.42 -2.29 -3.28
C LEU A 81 4.31 -2.37 -4.81
N PHE A 82 4.12 -1.26 -5.52
CA PHE A 82 4.13 -1.27 -6.99
C PHE A 82 5.46 -1.79 -7.55
N LEU A 83 6.59 -1.31 -7.02
CA LEU A 83 7.91 -1.79 -7.44
C LEU A 83 8.06 -3.29 -7.15
N TYR A 84 7.63 -3.76 -5.98
CA TYR A 84 7.67 -5.17 -5.63
C TYR A 84 6.81 -6.03 -6.56
N ILE A 85 5.60 -5.58 -6.91
CA ILE A 85 4.74 -6.26 -7.89
C ILE A 85 5.44 -6.35 -9.25
N THR A 86 6.13 -5.31 -9.71
CA THR A 86 6.89 -5.39 -10.98
C THR A 86 7.99 -6.45 -10.93
N GLU A 87 8.72 -6.57 -9.81
CA GLU A 87 9.75 -7.60 -9.64
C GLU A 87 9.14 -9.01 -9.59
N CYS A 88 8.00 -9.18 -8.92
CA CYS A 88 7.25 -10.45 -8.92
C CYS A 88 6.84 -10.86 -10.34
N LEU A 89 6.27 -9.94 -11.12
CA LEU A 89 5.87 -10.21 -12.51
C LEU A 89 7.07 -10.56 -13.40
N LYS A 90 8.21 -9.89 -13.24
CA LYS A 90 9.45 -10.25 -13.94
C LYS A 90 9.88 -11.68 -13.60
N ARG A 91 9.88 -12.06 -12.31
CA ARG A 91 10.29 -13.42 -11.89
C ARG A 91 9.36 -14.50 -12.42
N ILE A 92 8.04 -14.27 -12.40
CA ILE A 92 7.04 -15.19 -12.95
C ILE A 92 7.25 -15.36 -14.46
N LEU A 93 7.53 -14.27 -15.18
CA LEU A 93 7.80 -14.32 -16.63
C LEU A 93 9.07 -15.13 -16.97
N HIS A 94 10.14 -14.98 -16.18
CA HIS A 94 11.42 -15.67 -16.39
C HIS A 94 11.43 -17.14 -15.96
N GLN A 95 10.36 -17.64 -15.33
CA GLN A 95 10.25 -19.02 -14.86
C GLN A 95 9.84 -20.03 -15.96
N LYS A 96 10.07 -19.69 -17.23
CA LYS A 96 9.83 -20.58 -18.39
C LYS A 96 11.05 -21.41 -18.74
#